data_AF-A0A974ABU7-F1
#
_entry.id   AF-A0A974ABU7-F1
#
_cell.length_a   1.000
_cell.length_b   1.000
_cell.length_c   1.000
_cell.angle_alpha   90.00
_cell.angle_beta   90.00
_cell.angle_gamma   90.00
#
_symmetry.space_group_name_H-M   'P 1'
#
loop_
_entity.id
_entity.type
_entity.pdbx_description
1 polymer ?
#
loop_
_entity_poly.entity_id
_entity_poly.type
_entity_poly.pdbx_seq_one_letter_code
_entity_poly.pdbx_strand_id
1 'polypeptide(L)'
;MPVLPIPLPNVRKLDQMPSWPEWVDLRVRSMKDECQRSLVDGKYRTLPTLPVNLVLTRDQREVIERYVCDVNALFQQTPAQHEDWVRATLAKITVLLMGQFRNARLTAVEAEIAGKHYLLALRDVPSWAVEIAIDSWSGGFCGNDEHGEPYDCAWRPVPFVLKKLAINVTFPLYKQTRTLHRLLAAEPIVEFSEEHRASMRARVAGLLPSARA
;
A
#
# COMPACT_ATOMS: atom_id res chain seq x y z
N MET A 1 -6.78 20.24 18.04
CA MET A 1 -7.75 19.37 17.32
C MET A 1 -7.86 18.05 18.07
N PRO A 2 -9.08 17.51 18.27
CA PRO A 2 -9.25 16.20 18.90
C PRO A 2 -8.58 15.10 18.06
N VAL A 3 -7.93 14.15 18.72
CA VAL A 3 -7.32 12.99 18.06
C VAL A 3 -8.41 11.94 17.86
N LEU A 4 -9.00 11.94 16.66
CA LEU A 4 -9.97 10.92 16.25
C LEU A 4 -9.24 9.67 15.75
N PRO A 5 -9.77 8.45 16.04
CA PRO A 5 -9.21 7.21 15.52
C PRO A 5 -9.29 7.17 13.99
N ILE A 6 -8.33 6.50 13.36
CA ILE A 6 -8.34 6.26 11.92
C ILE A 6 -9.21 5.01 11.66
N PRO A 7 -10.29 5.11 10.88
CA PRO A 7 -11.18 3.97 10.63
C PRO A 7 -10.47 2.89 9.83
N LEU A 8 -10.56 1.63 10.29
CA LEU A 8 -10.02 0.49 9.56
C LEU A 8 -10.76 0.28 8.24
N PRO A 9 -10.05 -0.09 7.16
CA PRO A 9 -10.66 -0.32 5.88
C PRO A 9 -11.43 -1.65 5.90
N ASN A 10 -12.60 -1.66 5.26
CA ASN A 10 -13.27 -2.91 4.98
C ASN A 10 -12.61 -3.56 3.75
N VAL A 11 -11.79 -4.60 3.98
CA VAL A 11 -11.06 -5.27 2.90
C VAL A 11 -11.96 -5.80 1.80
N ARG A 12 -13.24 -6.11 2.08
CA ARG A 12 -14.20 -6.59 1.07
C ARG A 12 -14.77 -5.49 0.18
N LYS A 13 -14.57 -4.22 0.54
CA LYS A 13 -15.10 -3.04 -0.16
C LYS A 13 -14.05 -1.95 -0.24
N LEU A 14 -12.94 -2.25 -0.94
CA LEU A 14 -11.84 -1.30 -1.12
C LEU A 14 -12.20 -0.14 -2.06
N ASP A 15 -13.26 -0.27 -2.85
CA ASP A 15 -13.88 0.84 -3.57
C ASP A 15 -14.47 1.89 -2.62
N GLN A 16 -14.84 1.49 -1.40
CA GLN A 16 -15.42 2.32 -0.36
C GLN A 16 -14.44 2.53 0.80
N MET A 17 -13.18 2.84 0.46
CA MET A 17 -12.19 3.17 1.47
C MET A 17 -12.63 4.38 2.31
N PRO A 18 -12.57 4.29 3.64
CA PRO A 18 -12.96 5.40 4.49
C PRO A 18 -12.01 6.57 4.30
N SER A 19 -12.55 7.79 4.32
CA SER A 19 -11.73 8.99 4.34
C SER A 19 -10.91 9.07 5.62
N TRP A 20 -9.74 9.69 5.53
CA TRP A 20 -8.94 9.95 6.72
C TRP A 20 -9.59 11.03 7.60
N PRO A 21 -9.36 10.96 8.92
CA PRO A 21 -9.63 12.10 9.78
C PRO A 21 -8.91 13.35 9.27
N GLU A 22 -9.56 14.51 9.37
CA GLU A 22 -9.05 15.80 8.87
C GLU A 22 -7.62 16.09 9.36
N TRP A 23 -7.31 15.74 10.62
CA TRP A 23 -6.00 15.98 11.20
C TRP A 23 -4.88 15.16 10.52
N VAL A 24 -5.20 13.97 9.98
CA VAL A 24 -4.27 13.13 9.21
C VAL A 24 -4.14 13.68 7.79
N ASP A 25 -5.27 13.94 7.13
CA ASP A 25 -5.32 14.44 5.76
C ASP A 25 -4.56 15.76 5.60
N LEU A 26 -4.78 16.72 6.51
CA LEU A 26 -4.04 17.99 6.55
C LEU A 26 -2.53 17.78 6.61
N ARG A 27 -2.06 16.84 7.45
CA ARG A 27 -0.64 16.56 7.62
C ARG A 27 -0.04 15.86 6.40
N VAL A 28 -0.75 14.89 5.83
CA VAL A 28 -0.29 14.21 4.62
C VAL A 28 -0.18 15.19 3.45
N ARG A 29 -1.14 16.10 3.28
CA ARG A 29 -1.09 17.15 2.24
C ARG A 29 0.03 18.16 2.48
N SER A 30 0.38 18.40 3.74
CA SER A 30 1.43 19.34 4.13
C SER A 30 2.83 18.72 4.13
N MET A 31 2.93 17.40 4.08
CA MET A 31 4.19 16.67 4.09
C MET A 31 4.94 16.88 2.77
N LYS A 32 6.23 17.23 2.85
CA LYS A 32 7.10 17.43 1.69
C LYS A 32 8.41 16.67 1.87
N ASP A 33 9.05 16.31 0.77
CA ASP A 33 10.42 15.79 0.81
C ASP A 33 11.39 16.95 0.69
N GLU A 34 12.22 17.15 1.72
CA GLU A 34 13.21 18.23 1.76
C GLU A 34 14.59 17.64 2.07
N CYS A 35 15.63 18.22 1.47
CA CYS A 35 17.01 17.86 1.79
C CYS A 35 17.46 18.70 2.98
N GLN A 36 17.44 18.09 4.17
CA GLN A 36 17.88 18.75 5.40
C GLN A 36 18.74 17.83 6.25
N ARG A 37 19.36 18.41 7.28
CA ARG A 37 20.12 17.66 8.27
C ARG A 37 19.13 16.90 9.16
N SER A 38 19.19 15.56 9.14
CA SER A 38 18.31 14.73 9.98
C SER A 38 18.57 14.99 11.45
N LEU A 39 17.51 15.09 12.23
CA LEU A 39 17.60 15.26 13.68
C LEU A 39 18.09 14.00 14.40
N VAL A 40 17.98 12.83 13.78
CA VAL A 40 18.36 11.54 14.39
C VAL A 40 19.86 11.26 14.25
N ASP A 41 20.43 11.43 13.06
CA ASP A 41 21.83 11.07 12.78
C ASP A 41 22.72 12.26 12.40
N GLY A 42 22.14 13.46 12.28
CA GLY A 42 22.86 14.67 11.93
C GLY A 42 23.40 14.71 10.50
N LYS A 43 22.99 13.80 9.60
CA LYS A 43 23.44 13.76 8.20
C LYS A 43 22.44 14.44 7.27
N TYR A 44 22.94 15.02 6.18
CA TYR A 44 22.08 15.59 5.14
C TYR A 44 21.54 14.50 4.23
N ARG A 45 20.21 14.42 4.09
CA ARG A 45 19.50 13.50 3.20
C ARG A 45 18.11 14.02 2.90
N THR A 46 17.51 13.54 1.81
CA THR A 46 16.11 13.80 1.50
C THR A 46 15.21 13.00 2.45
N LEU A 47 14.38 13.70 3.23
CA LEU A 47 13.48 13.11 4.22
C LEU A 47 12.09 13.72 4.09
N PRO A 48 11.03 12.99 4.49
CA PRO A 48 9.73 13.60 4.69
C PRO A 48 9.83 14.63 5.82
N THR A 49 9.24 15.80 5.60
CA THR A 49 9.20 16.91 6.55
C THR A 49 7.80 17.46 6.72
N LEU A 50 7.53 18.04 7.88
CA LEU A 50 6.30 18.74 8.21
C LEU A 50 6.60 20.15 8.74
N PRO A 51 5.70 21.11 8.54
CA PRO A 51 5.70 22.36 9.30
C PRO A 51 5.74 22.07 10.81
N VAL A 52 6.47 22.88 11.58
CA VAL A 52 6.72 22.63 13.01
C VAL A 52 5.42 22.51 13.81
N ASN A 53 4.40 23.30 13.46
CA ASN A 53 3.07 23.27 14.08
C ASN A 53 2.22 22.04 13.71
N LEU A 54 2.66 21.23 12.74
CA LEU A 54 1.97 20.04 12.25
C LEU A 54 2.68 18.73 12.61
N VAL A 55 3.84 18.80 13.28
CA VAL A 55 4.54 17.61 13.79
C VAL A 55 3.58 16.79 14.67
N LEU A 56 3.68 15.47 14.53
CA LEU A 56 2.82 14.55 15.27
C LEU A 56 3.13 14.60 16.77
N THR A 57 2.08 14.76 17.58
CA THR A 57 2.18 14.53 19.02
C THR A 57 2.32 13.03 19.31
N ARG A 58 2.75 12.67 20.53
CA ARG A 58 2.85 11.26 20.95
C ARG A 58 1.54 10.50 20.73
N ASP A 59 0.42 11.03 21.20
CA ASP A 59 -0.89 10.38 21.06
C ASP A 59 -1.30 10.18 19.59
N GLN A 60 -0.97 11.13 18.72
CA GLN A 60 -1.22 11.01 17.28
C GLN A 60 -0.36 9.92 16.64
N ARG A 61 0.91 9.81 17.06
CA ARG A 61 1.81 8.73 16.61
C ARG A 61 1.27 7.38 17.02
N GLU A 62 0.86 7.22 18.28
CA GLU A 62 0.30 5.96 18.80
C GLU A 62 -0.95 5.51 18.03
N VAL A 63 -1.83 6.46 17.64
CA VAL A 63 -3.00 6.14 16.81
C VAL A 63 -2.60 5.67 15.40
N ILE A 64 -1.63 6.31 14.77
CA ILE A 64 -1.15 5.91 13.44
C ILE A 64 -0.44 4.55 13.52
N GLU A 65 0.40 4.34 14.53
CA GLU A 65 1.13 3.08 14.74
C GLU A 65 0.15 1.91 14.97
N ARG A 66 -0.89 2.12 15.78
CA ARG A 66 -1.95 1.11 15.96
C ARG A 66 -2.65 0.78 14.64
N TYR A 67 -3.06 1.80 13.90
CA TYR A 67 -3.70 1.61 12.60
C TYR A 67 -2.80 0.83 11.62
N VAL A 68 -1.51 1.17 11.54
CA VAL A 68 -0.53 0.48 10.71
C VAL A 68 -0.37 -0.98 11.15
N CYS A 69 -0.33 -1.24 12.45
CA CYS A 69 -0.28 -2.59 13.01
C CYS A 69 -1.52 -3.41 12.62
N ASP A 70 -2.71 -2.83 12.76
CA ASP A 70 -3.98 -3.47 12.41
C ASP A 70 -4.06 -3.79 10.90
N VAL A 71 -3.63 -2.86 10.04
CA VAL A 71 -3.58 -3.10 8.59
C VAL A 71 -2.54 -4.16 8.24
N ASN A 72 -1.37 -4.14 8.89
CA ASN A 72 -0.36 -5.18 8.69
C ASN A 72 -0.86 -6.57 9.11
N ALA A 73 -1.71 -6.66 10.15
CA ALA A 73 -2.34 -7.92 10.52
C ALA A 73 -3.25 -8.46 9.40
N LEU A 74 -3.93 -7.60 8.64
CA LEU A 74 -4.71 -8.01 7.45
C LEU A 74 -3.83 -8.58 6.34
N PHE A 75 -2.62 -8.05 6.16
CA PHE A 75 -1.63 -8.59 5.22
C PHE A 75 -1.07 -9.95 5.64
N GLN A 76 -1.13 -10.30 6.93
CA GLN A 76 -0.71 -11.61 7.43
C GLN A 76 -1.78 -12.70 7.32
N GLN A 77 -2.97 -12.40 6.81
CA GLN A 77 -4.04 -13.37 6.60
C GLN A 77 -3.79 -14.24 5.34
N THR A 78 -2.63 -14.90 5.28
CA THR A 78 -2.17 -15.68 4.11
C THR A 78 -2.17 -17.18 4.39
N PRO A 79 -2.34 -18.03 3.36
CA PRO A 79 -2.27 -19.49 3.53
C PRO A 79 -0.96 -19.99 4.15
N ALA A 80 0.17 -19.30 3.93
CA ALA A 80 1.45 -19.67 4.54
C ALA A 80 1.49 -19.46 6.06
N GLN A 81 0.60 -18.63 6.62
CA GLN A 81 0.60 -18.29 8.04
C GLN A 81 -0.36 -19.15 8.88
N HIS A 82 -1.49 -19.58 8.32
CA HIS A 82 -2.49 -20.33 9.09
C HIS A 82 -3.43 -21.17 8.21
N GLU A 83 -3.84 -22.34 8.71
CA GLU A 83 -4.74 -23.28 8.02
C GLU A 83 -6.13 -22.70 7.72
N ASP A 84 -6.62 -21.77 8.55
CA ASP A 84 -7.90 -21.09 8.29
C ASP A 84 -7.85 -20.30 6.99
N TRP A 85 -6.71 -19.69 6.68
CA TRP A 85 -6.48 -18.95 5.44
C TRP A 85 -6.27 -19.88 4.26
N VAL A 86 -5.67 -21.06 4.47
CA VAL A 86 -5.64 -22.14 3.46
C VAL A 86 -7.07 -22.54 3.09
N ARG A 87 -7.92 -22.81 4.09
CA ARG A 87 -9.33 -23.20 3.88
C ARG A 87 -10.13 -22.11 3.18
N ALA A 88 -9.99 -20.85 3.61
CA ALA A 88 -10.66 -19.71 3.00
C ALA A 88 -10.26 -19.53 1.53
N THR A 89 -8.95 -19.59 1.23
CA THR A 89 -8.43 -19.48 -0.13
C THR A 89 -8.87 -20.65 -1.01
N LEU A 90 -8.81 -21.89 -0.50
CA LEU A 90 -9.28 -23.07 -1.23
C LEU A 90 -10.75 -22.99 -1.57
N ALA A 91 -11.61 -22.56 -0.63
CA ALA A 91 -13.04 -22.44 -0.89
C ALA A 91 -13.32 -21.55 -2.10
N LYS A 92 -12.61 -20.42 -2.23
CA LYS A 92 -12.73 -19.51 -3.37
C LYS A 92 -12.12 -20.07 -4.66
N ILE A 93 -10.98 -20.78 -4.58
CA ILE A 93 -10.41 -21.49 -5.73
C ILE A 93 -11.38 -22.57 -6.23
N THR A 94 -12.04 -23.32 -5.34
CA THR A 94 -13.02 -24.33 -5.74
C THR A 94 -14.19 -23.71 -6.49
N VAL A 95 -14.70 -22.55 -6.05
CA VAL A 95 -15.72 -21.79 -6.80
C VAL A 95 -15.21 -21.41 -8.19
N LEU A 96 -13.97 -20.92 -8.29
CA LEU A 96 -13.34 -20.60 -9.59
C LEU A 96 -13.21 -21.84 -10.50
N LEU A 97 -12.83 -22.99 -9.95
CA LEU A 97 -12.63 -24.22 -10.73
C LEU A 97 -13.95 -24.84 -11.21
N MET A 98 -15.01 -24.72 -10.41
CA MET A 98 -16.34 -25.26 -10.70
C MET A 98 -17.27 -24.28 -11.42
N GLY A 99 -16.88 -23.01 -11.52
CA GLY A 99 -17.64 -21.96 -12.20
C GLY A 99 -17.89 -22.24 -13.68
N GLN A 100 -18.83 -21.51 -14.28
CA GLN A 100 -19.22 -21.63 -15.69
C GLN A 100 -18.22 -20.93 -16.62
N PHE A 101 -16.95 -21.32 -16.57
CA PHE A 101 -15.94 -20.88 -17.54
C PHE A 101 -15.97 -21.77 -18.78
N ARG A 102 -15.44 -21.27 -19.91
CA ARG A 102 -15.43 -22.01 -21.20
C ARG A 102 -14.57 -23.29 -21.20
N ASN A 103 -13.85 -23.56 -20.11
CA ASN A 103 -13.04 -24.75 -19.93
C ASN A 103 -13.93 -25.99 -19.71
N ALA A 104 -13.45 -27.18 -20.10
CA ALA A 104 -14.09 -28.44 -19.73
C ALA A 104 -14.23 -28.55 -18.21
N ARG A 105 -15.36 -29.12 -17.75
CA ARG A 105 -15.54 -29.47 -16.33
C ARG A 105 -14.42 -30.41 -15.92
N LEU A 106 -13.68 -30.02 -14.88
CA LEU A 106 -12.61 -30.86 -14.35
C LEU A 106 -13.21 -32.07 -13.64
N THR A 107 -12.55 -33.20 -13.76
CA THR A 107 -12.74 -34.32 -12.84
C THR A 107 -12.30 -33.93 -11.43
N ALA A 108 -12.74 -34.68 -10.43
CA ALA A 108 -12.36 -34.41 -9.03
C ALA A 108 -10.83 -34.41 -8.82
N VAL A 109 -10.11 -35.32 -9.48
CA VAL A 109 -8.64 -35.43 -9.40
C VAL A 109 -7.96 -34.22 -10.04
N GLU A 110 -8.42 -33.79 -11.21
CA GLU A 110 -7.86 -32.60 -11.87
C GLU A 110 -8.14 -31.33 -11.08
N ALA A 111 -9.32 -31.21 -10.47
CA ALA A 111 -9.67 -30.10 -9.60
C ALA A 111 -8.78 -30.05 -8.35
N GLU A 112 -8.45 -31.21 -7.76
CA GLU A 112 -7.52 -31.29 -6.63
C GLU A 112 -6.10 -30.85 -7.01
N ILE A 113 -5.57 -31.35 -8.14
CA ILE A 113 -4.25 -30.99 -8.65
C ILE A 113 -4.19 -29.49 -8.95
N ALA A 114 -5.21 -28.96 -9.66
CA ALA A 114 -5.30 -27.54 -9.95
C ALA A 114 -5.35 -26.71 -8.65
N GLY A 115 -6.18 -27.12 -7.69
CA GLY A 115 -6.28 -26.47 -6.37
C GLY A 115 -4.93 -26.38 -5.66
N LYS A 116 -4.13 -27.45 -5.68
CA LYS A 116 -2.76 -27.46 -5.12
C LYS A 116 -1.84 -26.46 -5.83
N HIS A 117 -1.91 -26.38 -7.16
CA HIS A 117 -1.12 -25.40 -7.93
C HIS A 117 -1.49 -23.95 -7.61
N TYR A 118 -2.79 -23.64 -7.49
CA TYR A 118 -3.22 -22.30 -7.08
C TYR A 118 -2.78 -21.98 -5.66
N LEU A 119 -2.93 -22.90 -4.70
CA LEU A 119 -2.45 -22.68 -3.33
C LEU A 119 -0.95 -22.41 -3.27
N LEU A 120 -0.15 -23.17 -4.03
CA LEU A 120 1.29 -22.95 -4.09
C LEU A 120 1.63 -21.55 -4.61
N ALA A 121 0.93 -21.09 -5.65
CA ALA A 121 1.12 -19.76 -6.22
C ALA A 121 0.69 -18.64 -5.26
N LEU A 122 -0.40 -18.86 -4.51
CA LEU A 122 -1.08 -17.86 -3.67
C LEU A 122 -0.69 -17.93 -2.18
N ARG A 123 0.30 -18.76 -1.82
CA ARG A 123 0.66 -19.02 -0.41
C ARG A 123 0.97 -17.77 0.40
N ASP A 124 1.54 -16.77 -0.24
CA ASP A 124 2.03 -15.49 0.30
C ASP A 124 1.04 -14.34 0.08
N VAL A 125 -0.13 -14.60 -0.47
CA VAL A 125 -1.14 -13.59 -0.77
C VAL A 125 -2.27 -13.66 0.26
N PRO A 126 -2.76 -12.51 0.78
CA PRO A 126 -3.87 -12.53 1.71
C PRO A 126 -5.13 -13.16 1.12
N SER A 127 -5.81 -14.03 1.86
CA SER A 127 -7.01 -14.75 1.39
C SER A 127 -8.12 -13.79 0.93
N TRP A 128 -8.29 -12.66 1.61
CA TRP A 128 -9.27 -11.64 1.23
C TRP A 128 -8.95 -11.01 -0.13
N ALA A 129 -7.67 -10.86 -0.48
CA ALA A 129 -7.25 -10.29 -1.76
C ALA A 129 -7.48 -11.29 -2.90
N VAL A 130 -7.27 -12.58 -2.63
CA VAL A 130 -7.59 -13.67 -3.57
C VAL A 130 -9.10 -13.73 -3.83
N GLU A 131 -9.92 -13.65 -2.78
CA GLU A 131 -11.38 -13.60 -2.88
C GLU A 131 -11.83 -12.49 -3.85
N ILE A 132 -11.36 -11.26 -3.62
CA ILE A 132 -11.74 -10.11 -4.46
C ILE A 132 -11.23 -10.28 -5.89
N ALA A 133 -10.01 -10.78 -6.08
CA ALA A 133 -9.48 -11.02 -7.42
C ALA A 133 -10.30 -12.05 -8.20
N ILE A 134 -10.76 -13.12 -7.55
CA ILE A 134 -11.65 -14.12 -8.16
C ILE A 134 -13.01 -13.52 -8.48
N ASP A 135 -13.59 -12.74 -7.55
CA ASP A 135 -14.89 -12.11 -7.74
C ASP A 135 -14.82 -11.07 -8.89
N SER A 136 -13.77 -10.25 -8.95
CA SER A 136 -13.52 -9.31 -10.05
C SER A 136 -13.28 -10.02 -11.39
N TRP A 137 -12.54 -11.13 -11.40
CA TRP A 137 -12.34 -11.94 -12.60
C TRP A 137 -13.69 -12.48 -13.11
N SER A 138 -14.47 -13.09 -12.22
CA SER A 138 -15.76 -13.68 -12.55
C SER A 138 -16.78 -12.64 -13.03
N GLY A 139 -16.67 -11.40 -12.54
CA GLY A 139 -17.49 -10.27 -12.97
C GLY A 139 -17.01 -9.55 -14.22
N GLY A 140 -15.83 -9.89 -14.78
CA GLY A 140 -15.25 -9.18 -15.91
C GLY A 140 -14.65 -7.81 -15.58
N PHE A 141 -14.43 -7.50 -14.30
CA PHE A 141 -13.86 -6.22 -13.81
C PHE A 141 -12.35 -6.32 -13.55
N CYS A 142 -11.66 -7.12 -14.36
CA CYS A 142 -10.28 -7.56 -14.18
C CYS A 142 -9.25 -6.50 -14.67
N GLY A 143 -9.71 -5.49 -15.41
CA GLY A 143 -8.87 -4.48 -16.05
C GLY A 143 -8.12 -5.02 -17.28
N ASN A 144 -6.92 -4.49 -17.52
CA ASN A 144 -6.10 -4.83 -18.68
C ASN A 144 -4.84 -5.62 -18.26
N ASP A 145 -4.32 -6.39 -19.19
CA ASP A 145 -3.10 -7.19 -19.07
C ASP A 145 -1.82 -6.35 -19.26
N GLU A 146 -0.67 -7.03 -19.41
CA GLU A 146 0.64 -6.39 -19.60
C GLU A 146 0.80 -5.68 -20.94
N HIS A 147 -0.01 -6.05 -21.93
CA HIS A 147 -0.02 -5.47 -23.26
C HIS A 147 -1.05 -4.34 -23.39
N GLY A 148 -1.84 -4.09 -22.33
CA GLY A 148 -2.90 -3.09 -22.33
C GLY A 148 -4.22 -3.61 -22.88
N GLU A 149 -4.31 -4.92 -23.16
CA GLU A 149 -5.52 -5.57 -23.67
C GLU A 149 -6.43 -6.02 -22.51
N PRO A 150 -7.76 -6.02 -22.69
CA PRO A 150 -8.66 -6.51 -21.66
C PRO A 150 -8.43 -8.01 -21.41
N TYR A 151 -8.42 -8.42 -20.14
CA TYR A 151 -8.31 -9.85 -19.82
C TYR A 151 -9.46 -10.65 -20.41
N ASP A 152 -9.16 -11.82 -20.99
CA ASP A 152 -10.17 -12.79 -21.40
C ASP A 152 -10.71 -13.55 -20.19
N CYS A 153 -11.64 -12.90 -19.47
CA CYS A 153 -12.24 -13.45 -18.25
C CYS A 153 -13.29 -14.55 -18.55
N ALA A 154 -13.45 -14.98 -19.82
CA ALA A 154 -14.25 -16.15 -20.19
C ALA A 154 -13.56 -17.49 -19.86
N TRP A 155 -12.24 -17.46 -19.68
CA TRP A 155 -11.44 -18.61 -19.27
C TRP A 155 -11.02 -18.49 -17.82
N ARG A 156 -10.64 -19.62 -17.21
CA ARG A 156 -10.02 -19.60 -15.89
C ARG A 156 -8.64 -18.93 -15.96
N PRO A 157 -8.31 -18.03 -15.02
CA PRO A 157 -7.01 -17.38 -15.01
C PRO A 157 -5.95 -18.41 -14.63
N VAL A 158 -4.81 -18.42 -15.31
CA VAL A 158 -3.67 -19.22 -14.84
C VAL A 158 -3.23 -18.76 -13.43
N PRO A 159 -2.69 -19.64 -12.58
CA PRO A 159 -2.36 -19.30 -11.18
C PRO A 159 -1.52 -18.03 -11.01
N PHE A 160 -0.55 -17.80 -11.90
CA PHE A 160 0.29 -16.60 -11.86
C PHE A 160 -0.50 -15.31 -12.15
N VAL A 161 -1.42 -15.33 -13.12
CA VAL A 161 -2.29 -14.18 -13.43
C VAL A 161 -3.19 -13.87 -12.24
N LEU A 162 -3.78 -14.90 -11.63
CA LEU A 162 -4.60 -14.70 -10.44
C LEU A 162 -3.79 -14.11 -9.27
N LYS A 163 -2.56 -14.58 -9.05
CA LYS A 163 -1.64 -14.01 -8.05
C LYS A 163 -1.41 -12.53 -8.29
N LYS A 164 -1.11 -12.16 -9.55
CA LYS A 164 -0.87 -10.75 -9.92
C LYS A 164 -2.09 -9.88 -9.64
N LEU A 165 -3.28 -10.32 -10.03
CA LEU A 165 -4.53 -9.61 -9.77
C LEU A 165 -4.76 -9.43 -8.26
N ALA A 166 -4.57 -10.49 -7.47
CA ALA A 166 -4.71 -10.42 -6.03
C ALA A 166 -3.67 -9.49 -5.37
N ILE A 167 -2.42 -9.46 -5.85
CA ILE A 167 -1.43 -8.47 -5.39
C ILE A 167 -1.89 -7.04 -5.72
N ASN A 168 -2.41 -6.80 -6.94
CA ASN A 168 -2.90 -5.49 -7.34
C ASN A 168 -4.02 -4.98 -6.44
N VAL A 169 -4.93 -5.87 -6.02
CA VAL A 169 -6.00 -5.56 -5.06
C VAL A 169 -5.44 -5.00 -3.74
N THR A 170 -4.23 -5.40 -3.34
CA THR A 170 -3.63 -4.92 -2.10
C THR A 170 -3.00 -3.52 -2.16
N PHE A 171 -2.73 -3.01 -3.38
CA PHE A 171 -1.98 -1.76 -3.55
C PHE A 171 -2.59 -0.52 -2.90
N PRO A 172 -3.93 -0.31 -2.89
CA PRO A 172 -4.52 0.83 -2.20
C PRO A 172 -4.15 0.87 -0.71
N LEU A 173 -4.25 -0.27 -0.02
CA LEU A 173 -3.87 -0.39 1.40
C LEU A 173 -2.37 -0.23 1.62
N TYR A 174 -1.56 -0.80 0.72
CA TYR A 174 -0.11 -0.64 0.79
C TYR A 174 0.31 0.83 0.63
N LYS A 175 -0.29 1.55 -0.34
CA LYS A 175 -0.05 2.99 -0.56
C LYS A 175 -0.43 3.82 0.66
N GLN A 176 -1.58 3.54 1.28
CA GLN A 176 -2.01 4.20 2.50
C GLN A 176 -1.02 3.96 3.64
N THR A 177 -0.68 2.70 3.90
CA THR A 177 0.25 2.31 4.98
C THR A 177 1.63 2.93 4.78
N ARG A 178 2.14 2.93 3.54
CA ARG A 178 3.39 3.61 3.18
C ARG A 178 3.33 5.12 3.45
N THR A 179 2.21 5.76 3.14
CA THR A 179 2.01 7.19 3.41
C THR A 179 2.03 7.49 4.91
N LEU A 180 1.40 6.64 5.71
CA LEU A 180 1.40 6.76 7.17
C LEU A 180 2.78 6.50 7.78
N HIS A 181 3.54 5.54 7.27
CA HIS A 181 4.94 5.35 7.67
C HIS A 181 5.81 6.58 7.36
N ARG A 182 5.61 7.19 6.18
CA ARG A 182 6.29 8.45 5.85
C ARG A 182 5.92 9.56 6.82
N LEU A 183 4.64 9.64 7.20
CA LEU A 183 4.17 10.63 8.16
C LEU A 183 4.75 10.39 9.57
N LEU A 184 4.89 9.14 10.02
CA LEU A 184 5.57 8.79 11.26
C LEU A 184 7.07 9.13 11.24
N ALA A 185 7.71 8.98 10.08
CA ALA A 185 9.12 9.31 9.87
C ALA A 185 9.35 10.81 9.60
N ALA A 186 8.30 11.63 9.48
CA ALA A 186 8.43 13.02 9.12
C ALA A 186 9.07 13.84 10.24
N GLU A 187 10.13 14.59 9.90
CA GLU A 187 10.81 15.51 10.81
C GLU A 187 10.24 16.94 10.68
N PRO A 188 10.32 17.80 11.70
CA PRO A 188 10.05 19.22 11.51
C PRO A 188 10.97 19.81 10.45
N ILE A 189 10.42 20.64 9.57
CA ILE A 189 11.21 21.41 8.61
C ILE A 189 12.13 22.38 9.37
N VAL A 190 13.40 22.41 9.01
CA VAL A 190 14.36 23.37 9.57
C VAL A 190 14.16 24.71 8.86
N GLU A 191 13.46 25.64 9.50
CA GLU A 191 13.29 26.99 8.98
C GLU A 191 14.57 27.80 9.19
N PHE A 192 15.24 28.17 8.09
CA PHE A 192 16.35 29.11 8.17
C PHE A 192 15.82 30.54 8.33
N SER A 193 16.34 31.27 9.31
CA SER A 193 16.06 32.69 9.48
C SER A 193 16.50 33.48 8.24
N GLU A 194 15.88 34.64 7.98
CA GLU A 194 16.28 35.53 6.88
C GLU A 194 17.75 35.94 6.97
N GLU A 195 18.23 36.20 8.18
CA GLU A 195 19.64 36.50 8.46
C GLU A 195 20.56 35.34 8.06
N HIS A 196 20.18 34.10 8.40
CA HIS A 196 20.94 32.92 8.01
C HIS A 196 20.94 32.74 6.49
N ARG A 197 19.79 32.94 5.84
CA ARG A 197 19.68 32.88 4.37
C ARG A 197 20.50 33.98 3.69
N ALA A 198 20.53 35.19 4.25
CA ALA A 198 21.35 36.29 3.74
C ALA A 198 22.85 35.97 3.89
N SER A 199 23.27 35.45 5.05
CA SER A 199 24.65 35.01 5.28
C SER A 199 25.08 33.90 4.30
N MET A 200 24.23 32.90 4.09
CA MET A 200 24.51 31.82 3.15
C MET A 200 24.59 32.32 1.70
N ARG A 201 23.68 33.23 1.29
CA ARG A 201 23.75 33.87 -0.03
C ARG A 201 25.06 34.63 -0.22
N ALA A 202 25.50 35.40 0.77
CA ALA A 202 26.78 36.12 0.72
C ALA A 202 27.98 35.17 0.59
N ARG A 203 27.99 34.06 1.35
CA ARG A 203 29.04 33.03 1.26
C ARG A 203 29.09 32.37 -0.11
N VAL A 204 27.94 32.00 -0.67
CA VAL A 204 27.87 31.38 -2.01
C VAL A 204 28.30 32.37 -3.09
N ALA A 205 27.86 33.63 -3.01
CA ALA A 205 28.28 34.67 -3.95
C ALA A 205 29.81 34.88 -3.96
N GLY A 206 30.48 34.75 -2.81
CA GLY A 206 31.95 34.80 -2.71
C GLY A 206 32.69 33.58 -3.27
N LEU A 207 32.00 32.45 -3.48
CA LEU A 207 32.57 31.22 -4.05
C LEU A 207 32.37 31.10 -5.56
N LEU A 208 31.43 31.84 -6.14
CA LEU A 208 31.28 31.91 -7.58
C LEU A 208 32.45 32.72 -8.15
N PRO A 209 33.33 32.13 -8.98
CA PRO A 209 34.37 32.91 -9.64
C PRO A 209 33.67 33.99 -10.43
N SER A 210 34.00 35.25 -10.13
CA SER A 210 33.53 36.41 -10.89
C SER A 210 33.80 36.09 -12.35
N ALA A 211 32.75 35.79 -13.12
CA ALA A 211 32.85 35.58 -14.55
C ALA A 211 33.32 36.92 -15.12
N ARG A 212 34.65 37.06 -15.21
CA ARG A 212 35.29 38.20 -15.83
C ARG A 212 34.94 38.10 -17.30
N ALA A 213 34.18 39.11 -17.73
CA ALA A 213 33.99 39.49 -19.12
C ALA A 213 35.33 39.70 -19.83
#